data_AF-A0A7S3DAC2-F1
#
_entry.id   AF-A0A7S3DAC2-F1
#
_cell.length_a   1.000
_cell.length_b   1.000
_cell.length_c   1.000
_cell.angle_alpha   90.00
_cell.angle_beta   90.00
_cell.angle_gamma   90.00
#
_symmetry.space_group_name_H-M   'P 1'
#
loop_
_entity.id
_entity.type
_entity.pdbx_description
1 polymer ?
#
loop_
_entity_poly.entity_id
_entity_poly.type
_entity_poly.pdbx_seq_one_letter_code
_entity_poly.pdbx_strand_id
1 'polypeptide(L)'
;MPSSSSRGHQPKTSTSPFKRILLFAPIALGCLYLAYLAGAYSQARPREITVARGGDLIDPVKSGVGNIRRGQSGKEQVRRKESEEEEEIEVTDGGAEKKNRVVSKQVDNGEGREYWRTRNIGEKCKKLKEELGEDARDLMDNYALIVIDLWDKHWCTEGKRTMESLVCRMKDFLPQMRECGVPIVFSPGPELMNRYAGHSARLLAKKAPDVPGLKESNKDKRTDWPAMPTKSWYTDRDGGCSKLDPRQEVWTRIHPSIEIKDGDFIAVESKELQRILKWTGKKGFIYSGVHTNICIAVSRTYSLLRLADVGVETAIMLDMTDSLISKRTDSHIRDRKHLADLYGEYFHKTVGTTVVHSFDLIPGFDEEYTANDCLPY
;
A
#
# COMPACT_ATOMS: atom_id res chain seq x y z
N MET A 1 -9.66 88.19 -25.77
CA MET A 1 -9.28 88.66 -27.12
C MET A 1 -8.33 87.64 -27.75
N PRO A 2 -8.45 87.35 -29.05
CA PRO A 2 -8.46 85.96 -29.54
C PRO A 2 -7.29 85.63 -30.48
N SER A 3 -7.08 84.34 -30.76
CA SER A 3 -6.54 83.93 -32.06
C SER A 3 -7.13 82.59 -32.51
N SER A 4 -7.96 82.72 -33.53
CA SER A 4 -8.63 81.73 -34.37
C SER A 4 -7.70 81.11 -35.42
N SER A 5 -8.00 79.88 -35.86
CA SER A 5 -8.06 79.46 -37.29
C SER A 5 -8.48 77.98 -37.36
N SER A 6 -9.73 77.63 -37.74
CA SER A 6 -10.22 77.40 -39.12
C SER A 6 -9.41 76.34 -39.88
N ARG A 7 -9.94 75.15 -40.20
CA ARG A 7 -10.92 74.78 -41.26
C ARG A 7 -10.21 73.81 -42.22
N GLY A 8 -10.90 72.78 -42.68
CA GLY A 8 -10.46 71.99 -43.83
C GLY A 8 -11.17 70.66 -43.92
N HIS A 9 -12.13 70.55 -44.82
CA HIS A 9 -12.98 69.38 -45.06
C HIS A 9 -12.79 68.94 -46.53
N GLN A 10 -12.89 67.61 -46.76
CA GLN A 10 -13.14 66.90 -48.05
C GLN A 10 -11.95 66.71 -49.03
N PRO A 11 -11.99 65.76 -50.00
CA PRO A 11 -12.85 64.57 -50.18
C PRO A 11 -12.10 63.27 -50.62
N LYS A 12 -12.92 62.22 -50.79
CA LYS A 12 -12.72 60.85 -51.33
C LYS A 12 -11.91 60.75 -52.64
N THR A 13 -11.19 59.64 -52.84
CA THR A 13 -11.40 58.68 -53.95
C THR A 13 -10.58 57.38 -53.83
N SER A 14 -11.25 56.31 -54.28
CA SER A 14 -10.82 54.95 -54.62
C SER A 14 -9.42 54.78 -55.24
N THR A 15 -8.70 53.71 -54.85
CA THR A 15 -8.17 52.65 -55.74
C THR A 15 -7.38 51.57 -54.94
N SER A 16 -7.65 50.31 -55.25
CA SER A 16 -6.93 49.07 -54.87
C SER A 16 -6.26 48.55 -56.16
N PRO A 17 -5.12 47.82 -56.19
CA PRO A 17 -4.80 46.68 -55.32
C PRO A 17 -3.29 46.49 -54.96
N PHE A 18 -3.01 45.42 -54.19
CA PHE A 18 -1.70 44.82 -53.90
C PHE A 18 -0.77 45.51 -52.88
N LYS A 19 -0.84 45.02 -51.64
CA LYS A 19 0.26 44.47 -50.79
C LYS A 19 0.01 44.81 -49.31
N ARG A 20 -0.41 43.79 -48.54
CA ARG A 20 -0.05 43.56 -47.11
C ARG A 20 -0.80 42.32 -46.61
N ILE A 21 -0.20 41.15 -46.84
CA ILE A 21 -0.43 39.96 -46.03
C ILE A 21 0.62 40.03 -44.94
N LEU A 22 0.23 40.29 -43.69
CA LEU A 22 0.98 39.90 -42.50
C LEU A 22 0.20 40.23 -41.22
N LEU A 23 0.22 39.25 -40.31
CA LEU A 23 -0.29 39.19 -38.92
C LEU A 23 -1.80 38.99 -38.74
N PHE A 24 -2.21 37.73 -38.61
CA PHE A 24 -3.02 37.21 -37.49
C PHE A 24 -3.10 35.66 -37.57
N ALA A 25 -2.12 34.97 -36.99
CA ALA A 25 -2.21 33.55 -36.60
C ALA A 25 -1.09 33.27 -35.57
N PRO A 26 -1.41 33.06 -34.28
CA PRO A 26 -1.57 31.67 -33.82
C PRO A 26 -2.53 31.56 -32.62
N ILE A 27 -3.83 31.38 -32.86
CA ILE A 27 -4.77 30.95 -31.80
C ILE A 27 -5.64 29.77 -32.28
N ALA A 28 -5.86 29.63 -33.58
CA ALA A 28 -6.72 28.56 -34.13
C ALA A 28 -6.07 27.15 -34.16
N LEU A 29 -4.74 27.04 -34.20
CA LEU A 29 -4.06 25.73 -34.23
C LEU A 29 -3.97 25.04 -32.85
N GLY A 30 -4.00 25.81 -31.76
CA GLY A 30 -4.00 25.25 -30.39
C GLY A 30 -5.33 24.62 -30.00
N CYS A 31 -6.45 25.20 -30.43
CA CYS A 31 -7.78 24.70 -30.10
C CYS A 31 -8.14 23.41 -30.86
N LEU A 32 -7.64 23.22 -32.07
CA LEU A 32 -7.85 21.98 -32.85
C LEU A 32 -7.05 20.79 -32.29
N TYR A 33 -5.87 21.03 -31.70
CA TYR A 33 -5.07 19.97 -31.07
C TYR A 33 -5.66 19.50 -29.74
N LEU A 34 -6.22 20.40 -28.94
CA LEU A 34 -6.92 20.05 -27.70
C LEU A 34 -8.23 19.30 -27.95
N ALA A 35 -8.96 19.64 -29.02
CA ALA A 35 -10.16 18.90 -29.43
C ALA A 35 -9.84 17.48 -29.93
N TYR A 36 -8.70 17.30 -30.62
CA TYR A 36 -8.23 15.98 -31.05
C TYR A 36 -7.84 15.08 -29.87
N LEU A 37 -7.15 15.62 -28.86
CA LEU A 37 -6.81 14.87 -27.64
C LEU A 37 -8.04 14.54 -26.78
N ALA A 38 -9.02 15.43 -26.70
CA ALA A 38 -10.28 15.17 -26.00
C ALA A 38 -11.14 14.10 -26.74
N GLY A 39 -11.14 14.11 -28.07
CA GLY A 39 -11.84 13.11 -28.89
C GLY A 39 -11.20 11.71 -28.82
N ALA A 40 -9.88 11.63 -28.69
CA ALA A 40 -9.17 10.37 -28.53
C ALA A 40 -9.37 9.74 -27.13
N TYR A 41 -9.55 10.57 -26.08
CA TYR A 41 -9.83 10.09 -24.72
C TYR A 41 -11.26 9.55 -24.55
N SER A 42 -12.22 10.05 -25.36
CA SER A 42 -13.63 9.64 -25.32
C SER A 42 -13.93 8.28 -25.98
N GLN A 43 -12.94 7.62 -26.59
CA GLN A 43 -13.09 6.33 -27.27
C GLN A 43 -12.62 5.13 -26.41
N ALA A 44 -12.15 5.36 -25.18
CA ALA A 44 -11.93 4.29 -24.22
C ALA A 44 -13.29 3.72 -23.78
N ARG A 45 -13.67 2.58 -24.36
CA ARG A 45 -14.91 1.87 -24.04
C ARG A 45 -14.95 1.52 -22.53
N PRO A 46 -16.09 1.63 -21.85
CA PRO A 46 -16.24 1.02 -20.54
C PRO A 46 -16.05 -0.50 -20.68
N ARG A 47 -15.06 -1.07 -19.99
CA ARG A 47 -14.94 -2.53 -19.86
C ARG A 47 -16.08 -2.99 -18.95
N GLU A 48 -16.94 -3.84 -19.49
CA GLU A 48 -17.95 -4.56 -18.71
C GLU A 48 -17.26 -5.39 -17.62
N ILE A 49 -17.64 -5.16 -16.37
CA ILE A 49 -17.32 -6.07 -15.27
C ILE A 49 -18.19 -7.30 -15.49
N THR A 50 -17.58 -8.40 -15.95
CA THR A 50 -18.25 -9.71 -15.98
C THR A 50 -18.36 -10.22 -14.54
N VAL A 51 -19.47 -9.92 -13.87
CA VAL A 51 -19.83 -10.60 -12.63
C VAL A 51 -20.26 -12.02 -13.01
N ALA A 52 -19.37 -12.99 -12.83
CA ALA A 52 -19.74 -14.39 -12.92
C ALA A 52 -20.79 -14.70 -11.83
N ARG A 53 -22.03 -14.93 -12.27
CA ARG A 53 -23.08 -15.59 -11.48
C ARG A 53 -23.07 -17.08 -11.83
N GLY A 54 -22.96 -17.91 -10.81
CA GLY A 54 -23.20 -19.36 -10.87
C GLY A 54 -22.37 -20.04 -9.78
N GLY A 55 -22.90 -20.90 -8.92
CA GLY A 55 -24.23 -21.47 -8.80
C GLY A 55 -24.28 -22.36 -7.55
N ASP A 56 -25.50 -22.56 -7.07
CA ASP A 56 -26.02 -23.70 -6.34
C ASP A 56 -25.17 -24.35 -5.22
N LEU A 57 -25.52 -23.94 -3.99
CA LEU A 57 -25.21 -24.64 -2.75
C LEU A 57 -25.78 -26.07 -2.78
N ILE A 58 -24.89 -27.05 -2.76
CA ILE A 58 -25.21 -28.43 -2.40
C ILE A 58 -24.93 -28.61 -0.91
N ASP A 59 -25.98 -28.96 -0.19
CA ASP A 59 -26.04 -29.31 1.23
C ASP A 59 -25.43 -30.71 1.47
N PRO A 60 -24.63 -30.91 2.53
CA PRO A 60 -24.67 -32.20 3.21
C PRO A 60 -24.90 -32.05 4.71
N VAL A 61 -26.16 -32.32 5.05
CA VAL A 61 -26.66 -33.03 6.23
C VAL A 61 -25.62 -33.91 6.97
N LYS A 62 -25.47 -33.58 8.27
CA LYS A 62 -25.41 -34.44 9.46
C LYS A 62 -24.62 -35.76 9.41
N SER A 63 -23.48 -35.76 10.12
CA SER A 63 -23.07 -36.80 11.08
C SER A 63 -21.84 -36.24 11.82
N GLY A 64 -21.52 -36.49 13.09
CA GLY A 64 -22.09 -37.28 14.17
C GLY A 64 -21.21 -36.95 15.37
N VAL A 65 -21.85 -36.66 16.51
CA VAL A 65 -21.19 -36.26 17.76
C VAL A 65 -20.44 -37.45 18.36
N GLY A 66 -19.12 -37.33 18.51
CA GLY A 66 -18.27 -38.28 19.22
C GLY A 66 -17.52 -37.59 20.36
N ASN A 67 -18.08 -37.65 21.57
CA ASN A 67 -17.43 -37.24 22.81
C ASN A 67 -16.24 -38.14 23.14
N ILE A 68 -15.05 -37.58 23.33
CA ILE A 68 -13.98 -38.23 24.11
C ILE A 68 -13.41 -37.26 25.16
N ARG A 69 -13.30 -37.81 26.37
CA ARG A 69 -13.07 -37.15 27.65
C ARG A 69 -11.62 -36.71 27.86
N ARG A 70 -11.52 -35.67 28.70
CA ARG A 70 -10.35 -35.18 29.45
C ARG A 70 -9.44 -36.28 30.00
N GLY A 71 -8.12 -36.04 29.90
CA GLY A 71 -7.09 -36.62 30.76
C GLY A 71 -6.11 -35.53 31.19
N GLN A 72 -6.05 -35.26 32.50
CA GLN A 72 -5.05 -34.42 33.15
C GLN A 72 -3.77 -35.21 33.39
N SER A 73 -2.61 -34.59 33.16
CA SER A 73 -1.35 -34.70 33.92
C SER A 73 -0.29 -33.94 33.11
N GLY A 74 0.76 -33.32 33.62
CA GLY A 74 1.29 -33.14 34.96
C GLY A 74 2.33 -32.00 34.86
N LYS A 75 2.56 -31.33 35.97
CA LYS A 75 3.56 -30.26 36.10
C LYS A 75 4.96 -30.89 36.10
N GLU A 76 5.87 -30.36 35.29
CA GLU A 76 7.31 -30.56 35.50
C GLU A 76 7.98 -29.17 35.42
N GLN A 77 8.31 -28.62 36.58
CA GLN A 77 9.15 -27.44 36.74
C GLN A 77 10.61 -27.86 36.57
N VAL A 78 11.27 -27.42 35.51
CA VAL A 78 12.74 -27.48 35.42
C VAL A 78 13.31 -26.11 35.73
N ARG A 79 13.84 -26.02 36.95
CA ARG A 79 14.67 -24.94 37.48
C ARG A 79 16.06 -25.07 36.86
N ARG A 80 16.51 -24.06 36.10
CA ARG A 80 17.93 -23.93 35.70
C ARG A 80 18.47 -22.62 36.25
N LYS A 81 19.60 -22.75 36.96
CA LYS A 81 20.34 -21.69 37.64
C LYS A 81 21.15 -20.86 36.63
N GLU A 82 21.21 -19.57 36.97
CA GLU A 82 22.22 -18.53 36.75
C GLU A 82 23.57 -18.92 36.13
N SER A 83 24.06 -18.05 35.24
CA SER A 83 25.37 -17.42 35.41
C SER A 83 25.40 -16.10 34.62
N GLU A 84 25.46 -15.01 35.36
CA GLU A 84 25.80 -13.66 34.93
C GLU A 84 27.31 -13.61 34.61
N GLU A 85 27.68 -13.05 33.46
CA GLU A 85 29.02 -12.51 33.22
C GLU A 85 28.83 -11.04 32.86
N GLU A 86 29.04 -10.19 33.86
CA GLU A 86 29.20 -8.74 33.70
C GLU A 86 30.64 -8.48 33.25
N GLU A 87 30.81 -7.87 32.08
CA GLU A 87 32.11 -7.38 31.61
C GLU A 87 32.21 -5.89 31.95
N GLU A 88 33.12 -5.58 32.89
CA GLU A 88 33.49 -4.23 33.30
C GLU A 88 34.01 -3.41 32.11
N ILE A 89 33.45 -2.22 31.89
CA ILE A 89 34.06 -1.20 31.04
C ILE A 89 34.36 0.02 31.92
N GLU A 90 35.66 0.29 32.05
CA GLU A 90 36.26 1.46 32.70
C GLU A 90 35.62 2.78 32.24
N VAL A 91 35.11 3.54 33.22
CA VAL A 91 34.67 4.92 33.04
C VAL A 91 35.87 5.83 33.26
N THR A 92 36.32 6.53 32.21
CA THR A 92 37.17 7.72 32.36
C THR A 92 36.37 8.96 31.93
N ASP A 93 36.28 9.90 32.86
CA ASP A 93 35.57 11.17 32.75
C ASP A 93 36.44 12.22 32.05
N GLY A 94 35.85 13.07 31.20
CA GLY A 94 36.59 14.15 30.54
C GLY A 94 36.00 14.76 29.27
N GLY A 95 34.94 15.57 29.41
CA GLY A 95 34.91 16.93 28.84
C GLY A 95 34.62 17.18 27.34
N ALA A 96 33.51 17.89 27.13
CA ALA A 96 33.19 18.82 26.03
C ALA A 96 32.69 18.26 24.68
N GLU A 97 31.35 18.14 24.58
CA GLU A 97 30.59 18.01 23.33
C GLU A 97 30.80 19.21 22.39
N LYS A 98 31.52 19.00 21.29
CA LYS A 98 31.25 19.71 20.03
C LYS A 98 30.39 18.80 19.16
N LYS A 99 29.10 19.13 19.03
CA LYS A 99 28.19 18.48 18.09
C LYS A 99 28.58 18.81 16.64
N ASN A 100 29.54 18.06 16.10
CA ASN A 100 29.76 17.98 14.67
C ASN A 100 28.62 17.16 14.06
N ARG A 101 27.67 17.84 13.43
CA ARG A 101 26.69 17.24 12.54
C ARG A 101 27.41 16.76 11.28
N VAL A 102 28.00 15.58 11.36
CA VAL A 102 28.49 14.85 10.18
C VAL A 102 27.25 14.35 9.44
N VAL A 103 26.79 15.11 8.45
CA VAL A 103 25.92 14.57 7.41
C VAL A 103 26.82 13.70 6.54
N SER A 104 26.98 12.44 6.92
CA SER A 104 27.59 11.45 6.03
C SER A 104 26.68 11.30 4.84
N LYS A 105 27.06 11.86 3.69
CA LYS A 105 26.50 11.47 2.40
C LYS A 105 26.86 10.00 2.20
N GLN A 106 25.97 9.09 2.62
CA GLN A 106 25.99 7.74 2.08
C GLN A 106 25.59 7.88 0.61
N VAL A 107 26.60 7.93 -0.25
CA VAL A 107 26.43 7.82 -1.69
C VAL A 107 25.93 6.39 -1.92
N ASP A 108 24.80 6.24 -2.62
CA ASP A 108 24.35 4.95 -3.12
C ASP A 108 25.44 4.39 -4.04
N ASN A 109 26.17 3.37 -3.60
CA ASN A 109 27.18 2.69 -4.41
C ASN A 109 26.55 1.99 -5.64
N GLY A 110 25.22 1.99 -5.78
CA GLY A 110 24.48 1.22 -6.77
C GLY A 110 24.35 -0.25 -6.41
N GLU A 111 25.10 -0.77 -5.43
CA GLU A 111 25.15 -2.17 -5.04
C GLU A 111 23.78 -2.78 -4.72
N GLY A 112 22.94 -2.08 -3.95
CA GLY A 112 21.63 -2.64 -3.63
C GLY A 112 20.64 -2.53 -4.79
N ARG A 113 20.76 -1.49 -5.64
CA ARG A 113 19.98 -1.43 -6.89
C ARG A 113 20.38 -2.56 -7.84
N GLU A 114 21.68 -2.83 -7.94
CA GLU A 114 22.21 -3.93 -8.74
C GLU A 114 21.78 -5.28 -8.15
N TYR A 115 21.81 -5.45 -6.83
CA TYR A 115 21.27 -6.65 -6.16
C TYR A 115 19.82 -6.91 -6.55
N TRP A 116 18.95 -5.90 -6.49
CA TRP A 116 17.54 -6.08 -6.85
C TRP A 116 17.31 -6.25 -8.36
N ARG A 117 18.19 -5.70 -9.20
CA ARG A 117 18.15 -5.87 -10.66
C ARG A 117 18.67 -7.24 -11.11
N THR A 118 19.68 -7.78 -10.43
CA THR A 118 20.35 -9.04 -10.78
C THR A 118 19.92 -10.23 -9.93
N ARG A 119 19.00 -10.01 -8.98
CA ARG A 119 18.42 -11.08 -8.16
C ARG A 119 17.92 -12.18 -9.09
N ASN A 120 18.44 -13.38 -8.91
CA ASN A 120 18.14 -14.50 -9.79
C ASN A 120 16.64 -14.85 -9.65
N ILE A 121 15.87 -14.49 -10.67
CA ILE A 121 14.46 -14.86 -10.78
C ILE A 121 14.42 -16.32 -11.21
N GLY A 122 13.72 -17.17 -10.44
CA GLY A 122 13.60 -18.59 -10.75
C GLY A 122 12.98 -18.83 -12.12
N GLU A 123 13.38 -19.92 -12.79
CA GLU A 123 12.83 -20.30 -14.11
C GLU A 123 11.30 -20.41 -14.10
N LYS A 124 10.71 -20.86 -12.99
CA LYS A 124 9.26 -20.89 -12.79
C LYS A 124 8.65 -19.50 -12.94
N CYS A 125 9.24 -18.48 -12.33
CA CYS A 125 8.71 -17.13 -12.43
C CYS A 125 8.96 -16.48 -13.80
N LYS A 126 10.07 -16.80 -14.48
CA LYS A 126 10.28 -16.32 -15.86
C LYS A 126 9.14 -16.78 -16.77
N LYS A 127 8.79 -18.07 -16.72
CA LYS A 127 7.65 -18.64 -17.46
C LYS A 127 6.33 -18.00 -17.05
N LEU A 128 6.10 -17.85 -15.74
CA LEU A 128 4.91 -17.17 -15.23
C LEU A 128 4.73 -15.78 -15.85
N LYS A 129 5.79 -14.97 -15.87
CA LYS A 129 5.75 -13.61 -16.43
C LYS A 129 5.48 -13.58 -17.93
N GLU A 130 5.86 -14.61 -18.68
CA GLU A 130 5.54 -14.73 -20.11
C GLU A 130 4.03 -14.90 -20.35
N GLU A 131 3.35 -15.61 -19.44
CA GLU A 131 1.92 -15.90 -19.48
C GLU A 131 1.05 -14.75 -18.94
N LEU A 132 1.61 -13.89 -18.09
CA LEU A 132 0.90 -12.75 -17.51
C LEU A 132 0.61 -11.65 -18.55
N GLY A 133 -0.56 -11.04 -18.42
CA GLY A 133 -0.88 -9.79 -19.11
C GLY A 133 0.08 -8.66 -18.74
N GLU A 134 0.15 -7.63 -19.60
CA GLU A 134 1.07 -6.49 -19.45
C GLU A 134 0.95 -5.82 -18.08
N ASP A 135 -0.28 -5.57 -17.62
CA ASP A 135 -0.54 -4.90 -16.33
C ASP A 135 -0.01 -5.73 -15.14
N ALA A 136 -0.29 -7.03 -15.10
CA ALA A 136 0.18 -7.93 -14.03
C ALA A 136 1.71 -8.05 -14.02
N ARG A 137 2.31 -8.12 -15.22
CA ARG A 137 3.78 -8.17 -15.38
C ARG A 137 4.44 -6.87 -14.91
N ASP A 138 3.87 -5.72 -15.27
CA ASP A 138 4.35 -4.41 -14.80
C ASP A 138 4.29 -4.31 -13.27
N LEU A 139 3.22 -4.80 -12.64
CA LEU A 139 3.13 -4.87 -11.18
C LEU A 139 4.29 -5.71 -10.58
N MET A 140 4.56 -6.89 -11.13
CA MET A 140 5.64 -7.76 -10.61
C MET A 140 7.05 -7.18 -10.85
N ASP A 141 7.27 -6.50 -11.97
CA ASP A 141 8.59 -5.97 -12.32
C ASP A 141 8.87 -4.62 -11.65
N ASN A 142 7.86 -3.78 -11.48
CA ASN A 142 8.06 -2.39 -11.10
C ASN A 142 7.51 -2.02 -9.72
N TYR A 143 6.84 -2.92 -9.01
CA TYR A 143 6.33 -2.65 -7.67
C TYR A 143 6.97 -3.52 -6.59
N ALA A 144 6.88 -3.07 -5.35
CA ALA A 144 7.13 -3.86 -4.15
C ALA A 144 5.79 -4.24 -3.49
N LEU A 145 5.72 -5.40 -2.84
CA LEU A 145 4.55 -5.76 -2.02
C LEU A 145 4.73 -5.17 -0.62
N ILE A 146 3.75 -4.42 -0.12
CA ILE A 146 3.72 -3.90 1.25
C ILE A 146 2.63 -4.59 2.06
N VAL A 147 3.02 -5.21 3.18
CA VAL A 147 2.11 -5.91 4.11
C VAL A 147 1.88 -5.03 5.32
N ILE A 148 0.68 -4.45 5.39
CA ILE A 148 0.28 -3.51 6.45
C ILE A 148 -0.32 -4.28 7.64
N ASP A 149 0.24 -4.08 8.83
CA ASP A 149 -0.39 -4.38 10.13
C ASP A 149 -0.94 -5.82 10.31
N LEU A 150 -0.31 -6.82 9.69
CA LEU A 150 -0.69 -8.22 9.84
C LEU A 150 -0.12 -8.83 11.14
N TRP A 151 -0.80 -8.53 12.25
CA TRP A 151 -0.34 -8.77 13.63
C TRP A 151 -0.66 -10.15 14.19
N ASP A 152 -0.07 -10.47 15.35
CA ASP A 152 -0.34 -11.69 16.13
C ASP A 152 -1.68 -11.68 16.89
N LYS A 153 -2.27 -10.51 17.10
CA LYS A 153 -3.48 -10.35 17.93
C LYS A 153 -4.39 -9.25 17.38
N HIS A 154 -5.67 -9.43 17.66
CA HIS A 154 -6.71 -8.44 17.47
C HIS A 154 -7.52 -8.29 18.76
N TRP A 155 -7.99 -7.10 19.08
CA TRP A 155 -8.72 -6.83 20.33
C TRP A 155 -10.12 -7.47 20.37
N CYS A 156 -10.60 -8.00 19.24
CA CYS A 156 -11.88 -8.70 19.14
C CYS A 156 -11.76 -10.00 18.34
N THR A 157 -12.61 -10.97 18.67
CA THR A 157 -12.60 -12.32 18.09
C THR A 157 -12.84 -12.35 16.59
N GLU A 158 -13.71 -11.48 16.06
CA GLU A 158 -14.04 -11.44 14.63
C GLU A 158 -12.87 -10.92 13.79
N GLY A 159 -12.23 -9.84 14.25
CA GLY A 159 -11.02 -9.33 13.62
C GLY A 159 -9.87 -10.33 13.71
N LYS A 160 -9.74 -11.06 14.84
CA LYS A 160 -8.77 -12.15 14.93
C LYS A 160 -9.05 -13.22 13.87
N ARG A 161 -10.30 -13.68 13.74
CA ARG A 161 -10.66 -14.74 12.79
C ARG A 161 -10.35 -14.36 11.34
N THR A 162 -10.66 -13.15 10.92
CA THR A 162 -10.36 -12.72 9.53
C THR A 162 -8.88 -12.49 9.31
N MET A 163 -8.18 -11.95 10.31
CA MET A 163 -6.73 -11.82 10.29
C MET A 163 -6.04 -13.19 10.13
N GLU A 164 -6.48 -14.23 10.86
CA GLU A 164 -5.96 -15.60 10.72
C GLU A 164 -6.19 -16.15 9.31
N SER A 165 -7.41 -16.02 8.75
CA SER A 165 -7.69 -16.39 7.34
C SER A 165 -6.76 -15.70 6.35
N LEU A 166 -6.52 -14.39 6.53
CA LEU A 166 -5.64 -13.62 5.67
C LEU A 166 -4.17 -14.02 5.84
N VAL A 167 -3.74 -14.33 7.07
CA VAL A 167 -2.41 -14.86 7.37
C VAL A 167 -2.17 -16.18 6.64
N CYS A 168 -3.16 -17.07 6.55
CA CYS A 168 -3.00 -18.35 5.84
C CYS A 168 -2.60 -18.11 4.38
N ARG A 169 -3.41 -17.30 3.70
CA ARG A 169 -3.19 -16.93 2.31
C ARG A 169 -1.84 -16.27 2.15
N MET A 170 -1.53 -15.31 3.02
CA MET A 170 -0.29 -14.55 2.93
C MET A 170 0.95 -15.43 3.12
N LYS A 171 0.89 -16.44 3.99
CA LYS A 171 2.00 -17.38 4.23
C LYS A 171 2.43 -18.10 2.95
N ASP A 172 1.45 -18.51 2.13
CA ASP A 172 1.70 -19.30 0.91
C ASP A 172 1.87 -18.40 -0.33
N PHE A 173 1.38 -17.16 -0.29
CA PHE A 173 1.57 -16.17 -1.34
C PHE A 173 2.98 -15.55 -1.34
N LEU A 174 3.50 -15.16 -0.17
CA LEU A 174 4.77 -14.45 -0.04
C LEU A 174 5.98 -15.18 -0.66
N PRO A 175 6.14 -16.51 -0.51
CA PRO A 175 7.22 -17.24 -1.18
C PRO A 175 7.21 -17.09 -2.70
N GLN A 176 6.03 -17.05 -3.32
CA GLN A 176 5.88 -16.95 -4.77
C GLN A 176 6.27 -15.56 -5.27
N MET A 177 5.86 -14.52 -4.54
CA MET A 177 6.29 -13.14 -4.82
C MET A 177 7.82 -12.97 -4.68
N ARG A 178 8.42 -13.59 -3.66
CA ARG A 178 9.88 -13.59 -3.47
C ARG A 178 10.62 -14.34 -4.58
N GLU A 179 10.12 -15.51 -5.02
CA GLU A 179 10.67 -16.28 -6.14
C GLU A 179 10.67 -15.45 -7.44
N CYS A 180 9.70 -14.54 -7.56
CA CYS A 180 9.59 -13.59 -8.64
C CYS A 180 10.41 -12.30 -8.52
N GLY A 181 11.21 -12.19 -7.46
CA GLY A 181 12.05 -11.01 -7.21
C GLY A 181 11.27 -9.77 -6.80
N VAL A 182 10.01 -9.91 -6.36
CA VAL A 182 9.24 -8.79 -5.82
C VAL A 182 9.75 -8.48 -4.41
N PRO A 183 10.23 -7.24 -4.14
CA PRO A 183 10.62 -6.85 -2.79
C PRO A 183 9.41 -6.86 -1.86
N ILE A 184 9.57 -7.43 -0.66
CA ILE A 184 8.53 -7.48 0.37
C ILE A 184 8.87 -6.48 1.47
N VAL A 185 7.91 -5.64 1.82
CA VAL A 185 8.03 -4.68 2.92
C VAL A 185 6.96 -4.93 3.96
N PHE A 186 7.36 -5.30 5.17
CA PHE A 186 6.47 -5.39 6.31
C PHE A 186 6.36 -4.04 7.01
N SER A 187 5.13 -3.59 7.26
CA SER A 187 4.83 -2.33 7.96
C SER A 187 3.92 -2.62 9.15
N PRO A 188 4.47 -3.02 10.31
CA PRO A 188 3.70 -3.50 11.45
C PRO A 188 3.16 -2.38 12.36
N GLY A 189 3.28 -1.12 11.96
CA GLY A 189 2.95 0.02 12.82
C GLY A 189 4.17 0.56 13.58
N PRO A 190 4.30 1.90 13.73
CA PRO A 190 5.35 2.55 14.52
C PRO A 190 5.47 2.03 15.95
N GLU A 191 4.36 1.64 16.56
CA GLU A 191 4.28 1.09 17.91
C GLU A 191 5.10 -0.21 18.10
N LEU A 192 5.37 -0.97 17.03
CA LEU A 192 6.15 -2.21 17.08
C LEU A 192 7.63 -2.03 16.71
N MET A 193 8.06 -0.86 16.26
CA MET A 193 9.39 -0.70 15.65
C MET A 193 10.56 -0.98 16.59
N ASN A 194 10.41 -0.69 17.89
CA ASN A 194 11.44 -1.00 18.89
C ASN A 194 11.73 -2.51 18.98
N ARG A 195 10.72 -3.37 18.76
CA ARG A 195 10.88 -4.83 18.76
C ARG A 195 11.76 -5.31 17.61
N TYR A 196 11.77 -4.57 16.50
CA TYR A 196 12.48 -4.93 15.28
C TYR A 196 13.79 -4.16 15.09
N ALA A 197 14.23 -3.35 16.07
CA ALA A 197 15.38 -2.47 15.90
C ALA A 197 16.66 -3.19 15.45
N GLY A 198 16.88 -4.42 15.92
CA GLY A 198 18.00 -5.30 15.54
C GLY A 198 17.66 -6.38 14.51
N HIS A 199 16.44 -6.44 14.00
CA HIS A 199 16.04 -7.45 13.01
C HIS A 199 16.72 -7.19 11.66
N SER A 200 17.20 -8.23 10.97
CA SER A 200 17.94 -8.10 9.70
C SER A 200 17.18 -7.27 8.66
N ALA A 201 15.88 -7.53 8.47
CA ALA A 201 15.00 -6.75 7.59
C ALA A 201 14.87 -5.24 7.96
N ARG A 202 14.91 -4.90 9.25
CA ARG A 202 14.91 -3.49 9.70
C ARG A 202 16.25 -2.84 9.44
N LEU A 203 17.33 -3.55 9.75
CA LEU A 203 18.70 -3.08 9.47
C LEU A 203 18.91 -2.88 7.97
N LEU A 204 18.33 -3.75 7.13
CA LEU A 204 18.36 -3.61 5.68
C LEU A 204 17.60 -2.35 5.24
N ALA A 205 16.39 -2.11 5.75
CA ALA A 205 15.64 -0.88 5.45
C ALA A 205 16.43 0.40 5.79
N LYS A 206 17.16 0.40 6.90
CA LYS A 206 18.03 1.53 7.29
C LYS A 206 19.24 1.75 6.37
N LYS A 207 19.66 0.72 5.62
CA LYS A 207 20.74 0.84 4.62
C LYS A 207 20.26 1.48 3.31
N ALA A 208 18.95 1.66 3.12
CA ALA A 208 18.43 2.35 1.95
C ALA A 208 19.03 3.77 1.87
N PRO A 209 19.72 4.13 0.77
CA PRO A 209 20.44 5.39 0.68
C PRO A 209 19.52 6.61 0.84
N ASP A 210 20.07 7.69 1.38
CA ASP A 210 19.36 8.95 1.46
C ASP A 210 19.11 9.53 0.07
N VAL A 211 17.84 9.90 -0.17
CA VAL A 211 17.40 10.52 -1.41
C VAL A 211 16.95 11.95 -1.11
N PRO A 212 17.55 12.99 -1.73
CA PRO A 212 17.09 14.35 -1.54
C PRO A 212 15.72 14.57 -2.21
N GLY A 213 14.92 15.46 -1.66
CA GLY A 213 13.64 15.87 -2.27
C GLY A 213 12.48 14.90 -2.09
N LEU A 214 12.59 13.91 -1.20
CA LEU A 214 11.45 13.08 -0.81
C LEU A 214 10.35 13.90 -0.14
N LYS A 215 9.12 13.61 -0.52
CA LYS A 215 7.92 14.37 -0.12
C LYS A 215 7.21 13.66 1.03
N GLU A 216 6.44 14.43 1.79
CA GLU A 216 5.51 13.91 2.80
C GLU A 216 4.14 14.49 2.48
N SER A 217 3.08 13.70 2.61
CA SER A 217 1.73 14.21 2.38
C SER A 217 1.32 15.07 3.58
N ASN A 218 0.87 16.29 3.28
CA ASN A 218 0.28 17.20 4.26
C ASN A 218 -1.19 16.87 4.56
N LYS A 219 -1.77 15.86 3.90
CA LYS A 219 -3.12 15.37 4.15
C LYS A 219 -3.03 14.27 5.19
N ASP A 220 -3.42 14.57 6.42
CA ASP A 220 -3.37 13.64 7.55
C ASP A 220 -4.76 13.32 8.12
N LYS A 221 -5.78 14.04 7.69
CA LYS A 221 -7.17 13.83 8.10
C LYS A 221 -7.97 13.24 6.97
N ARG A 222 -8.97 12.45 7.36
CA ARG A 222 -9.97 11.91 6.43
C ARG A 222 -10.70 13.02 5.64
N THR A 223 -10.92 14.17 6.28
CA THR A 223 -11.59 15.33 5.67
C THR A 223 -10.77 15.99 4.57
N ASP A 224 -9.48 15.67 4.46
CA ASP A 224 -8.61 16.20 3.40
C ASP A 224 -8.79 15.45 2.07
N TRP A 225 -9.58 14.39 2.06
CA TRP A 225 -9.86 13.53 0.91
C TRP A 225 -11.32 13.65 0.47
N PRO A 226 -11.64 13.35 -0.81
CA PRO A 226 -13.02 13.22 -1.26
C PRO A 226 -13.83 12.28 -0.36
N ALA A 227 -15.15 12.46 -0.34
CA ALA A 227 -16.03 11.71 0.54
C ALA A 227 -15.79 10.19 0.42
N MET A 228 -15.31 9.60 1.51
CA MET A 228 -14.98 8.16 1.59
C MET A 228 -16.25 7.30 1.58
N PRO A 229 -16.16 6.01 1.21
CA PRO A 229 -17.32 5.12 1.02
C PRO A 229 -18.29 4.97 2.19
N THR A 230 -17.82 5.08 3.43
CA THR A 230 -18.65 4.96 4.64
C THR A 230 -18.50 6.19 5.50
N LYS A 231 -19.59 6.81 5.95
CA LYS A 231 -19.57 7.94 6.89
C LYS A 231 -19.06 7.52 8.27
N SER A 232 -19.37 6.29 8.65
CA SER A 232 -18.84 5.69 9.87
C SER A 232 -17.33 5.66 9.85
N TRP A 233 -16.74 6.07 10.97
CA TRP A 233 -15.32 5.95 11.21
C TRP A 233 -15.12 5.17 12.50
N TYR A 234 -14.00 4.45 12.56
CA TYR A 234 -13.59 3.73 13.75
C TYR A 234 -13.26 4.74 14.86
N THR A 235 -14.22 5.06 15.72
CA THR A 235 -13.86 5.74 16.96
C THR A 235 -13.17 4.74 17.88
N ASP A 236 -12.27 5.20 18.74
CA ASP A 236 -11.69 4.36 19.81
C ASP A 236 -12.75 3.68 20.69
N ARG A 237 -14.00 4.20 20.67
CA ARG A 237 -15.15 3.70 21.41
C ARG A 237 -15.90 2.52 20.77
N ASP A 238 -15.77 2.31 19.46
CA ASP A 238 -16.53 1.25 18.77
C ASP A 238 -15.64 0.09 18.31
N GLY A 239 -14.32 0.32 18.21
CA GLY A 239 -13.31 -0.70 17.94
C GLY A 239 -13.49 -1.49 16.63
N GLY A 240 -14.56 -1.27 15.87
CA GLY A 240 -14.75 -1.91 14.58
C GLY A 240 -15.10 -3.41 14.64
N CYS A 241 -15.90 -3.85 15.61
CA CYS A 241 -16.35 -5.23 15.67
C CYS A 241 -17.86 -5.30 15.93
N SER A 242 -18.47 -6.48 15.80
CA SER A 242 -19.92 -6.64 16.05
C SER A 242 -20.32 -6.29 17.49
N LYS A 243 -19.39 -6.45 18.44
CA LYS A 243 -19.50 -5.96 19.81
C LYS A 243 -18.86 -4.58 19.90
N LEU A 244 -19.40 -3.72 20.77
CA LEU A 244 -18.80 -2.44 21.16
C LEU A 244 -17.58 -2.67 22.05
N ASP A 245 -16.64 -3.50 21.59
CA ASP A 245 -15.38 -3.73 22.26
C ASP A 245 -14.50 -2.52 21.95
N PRO A 246 -14.06 -1.75 22.97
CA PRO A 246 -13.20 -0.60 22.72
C PRO A 246 -11.90 -1.06 22.07
N ARG A 247 -11.36 -0.25 21.16
CA ARG A 247 -10.08 -0.55 20.52
C ARG A 247 -8.99 -0.64 21.59
N GLN A 248 -8.15 -1.66 21.49
CA GLN A 248 -7.00 -1.82 22.37
C GLN A 248 -5.77 -2.23 21.54
N GLU A 249 -4.62 -1.62 21.85
CA GLU A 249 -3.33 -1.99 21.28
C GLU A 249 -2.84 -3.28 21.94
N VAL A 250 -3.33 -4.41 21.45
CA VAL A 250 -3.04 -5.75 22.01
C VAL A 250 -1.97 -6.52 21.25
N TRP A 251 -1.65 -6.07 20.04
CA TRP A 251 -0.64 -6.69 19.18
C TRP A 251 0.76 -6.50 19.75
N THR A 252 1.61 -7.51 19.57
CA THR A 252 2.97 -7.53 20.10
C THR A 252 4.05 -7.71 19.04
N ARG A 253 3.65 -8.19 17.85
CA ARG A 253 4.52 -8.46 16.70
C ARG A 253 3.71 -8.70 15.43
N ILE A 254 4.40 -8.77 14.29
CA ILE A 254 3.94 -9.42 13.06
C ILE A 254 3.55 -10.86 13.39
N HIS A 255 2.49 -11.36 12.75
CA HIS A 255 1.95 -12.69 13.01
C HIS A 255 3.05 -13.77 12.89
N PRO A 256 3.20 -14.69 13.87
CA PRO A 256 4.30 -15.66 13.89
C PRO A 256 4.31 -16.66 12.72
N SER A 257 3.16 -16.93 12.10
CA SER A 257 3.09 -17.75 10.88
C SER A 257 3.63 -17.04 9.63
N ILE A 258 3.81 -15.72 9.68
CA ILE A 258 4.39 -14.94 8.58
C ILE A 258 5.89 -14.89 8.78
N GLU A 259 6.60 -15.63 7.93
CA GLU A 259 8.04 -15.64 7.95
C GLU A 259 8.62 -14.41 7.26
N ILE A 260 9.51 -13.70 7.95
CA ILE A 260 10.32 -12.60 7.41
C ILE A 260 11.66 -13.19 6.99
N LYS A 261 11.96 -13.13 5.70
CA LYS A 261 13.17 -13.72 5.10
C LYS A 261 14.25 -12.67 4.87
N ASP A 262 15.47 -13.14 4.63
CA ASP A 262 16.55 -12.28 4.20
C ASP A 262 16.22 -11.60 2.86
N GLY A 263 16.50 -10.30 2.80
CA GLY A 263 16.12 -9.44 1.68
C GLY A 263 14.74 -8.78 1.83
N ASP A 264 13.92 -9.17 2.81
CA ASP A 264 12.71 -8.41 3.13
C ASP A 264 13.05 -7.13 3.90
N PHE A 265 12.12 -6.18 3.94
CA PHE A 265 12.25 -4.92 4.66
C PHE A 265 11.23 -4.80 5.79
N ILE A 266 11.61 -4.10 6.87
CA ILE A 266 10.65 -3.60 7.88
C ILE A 266 10.77 -2.08 7.95
N ALA A 267 9.69 -1.37 7.62
CA ALA A 267 9.65 0.09 7.54
C ALA A 267 8.24 0.63 7.80
N VAL A 268 8.14 1.83 8.39
CA VAL A 268 6.84 2.44 8.78
C VAL A 268 6.83 3.97 8.61
N GLU A 269 7.72 4.50 7.78
CA GLU A 269 7.81 5.92 7.50
C GLU A 269 7.73 6.16 5.99
N SER A 270 6.92 7.13 5.56
CA SER A 270 6.71 7.44 4.14
C SER A 270 8.02 7.68 3.39
N LYS A 271 8.92 8.50 3.94
CA LYS A 271 10.23 8.77 3.32
C LYS A 271 11.13 7.54 3.30
N GLU A 272 11.06 6.69 4.31
CA GLU A 272 11.82 5.44 4.33
C GLU A 272 11.34 4.49 3.24
N LEU A 273 10.04 4.34 3.07
CA LEU A 273 9.46 3.55 1.99
C LEU A 273 9.82 4.10 0.61
N GLN A 274 9.81 5.42 0.44
CA GLN A 274 10.28 6.06 -0.80
C GLN A 274 11.76 5.76 -1.07
N ARG A 275 12.64 5.76 -0.06
CA ARG A 275 14.04 5.34 -0.22
C ARG A 275 14.14 3.88 -0.65
N ILE A 276 13.36 2.99 -0.04
CA ILE A 276 13.31 1.57 -0.42
C ILE A 276 12.89 1.40 -1.89
N LEU A 277 11.85 2.11 -2.36
CA LEU A 277 11.44 2.08 -3.77
C LEU A 277 12.57 2.53 -4.70
N LYS A 278 13.23 3.65 -4.39
CA LYS A 278 14.38 4.15 -5.19
C LYS A 278 15.57 3.20 -5.18
N TRP A 279 15.81 2.54 -4.05
CA TRP A 279 16.91 1.59 -3.90
C TRP A 279 16.64 0.29 -4.66
N THR A 280 15.41 -0.22 -4.59
CA THR A 280 14.96 -1.45 -5.27
C THR A 280 14.62 -1.24 -6.74
N GLY A 281 14.67 0.00 -7.25
CA GLY A 281 14.30 0.33 -8.62
C GLY A 281 12.80 0.23 -8.90
N LYS A 282 11.96 0.28 -7.86
CA LYS A 282 10.51 0.17 -7.96
C LYS A 282 9.86 1.55 -8.03
N LYS A 283 8.70 1.63 -8.68
CA LYS A 283 7.92 2.87 -8.83
C LYS A 283 6.77 2.99 -7.82
N GLY A 284 6.32 1.87 -7.26
CA GLY A 284 5.15 1.85 -6.40
C GLY A 284 5.04 0.65 -5.47
N PHE A 285 3.94 0.62 -4.71
CA PHE A 285 3.59 -0.47 -3.81
C PHE A 285 2.29 -1.16 -4.21
N ILE A 286 2.26 -2.48 -4.11
CA ILE A 286 1.05 -3.30 -4.07
C ILE A 286 0.68 -3.47 -2.60
N TYR A 287 -0.43 -2.87 -2.17
CA TYR A 287 -0.90 -2.91 -0.79
C TYR A 287 -1.64 -4.21 -0.48
N SER A 288 -1.31 -4.79 0.68
CA SER A 288 -2.00 -5.90 1.30
C SER A 288 -2.01 -5.76 2.83
N GLY A 289 -2.70 -6.66 3.53
CA GLY A 289 -2.80 -6.64 4.99
C GLY A 289 -4.07 -5.93 5.46
N VAL A 290 -4.03 -5.29 6.64
CA VAL A 290 -5.24 -4.78 7.30
C VAL A 290 -5.07 -3.36 7.86
N HIS A 291 -6.13 -2.57 8.05
CA HIS A 291 -7.45 -2.74 7.48
C HIS A 291 -7.62 -1.80 6.27
N THR A 292 -8.31 -2.25 5.22
CA THR A 292 -8.51 -1.52 3.95
C THR A 292 -9.03 -0.10 4.19
N ASN A 293 -10.03 0.03 5.05
CA ASN A 293 -10.71 1.29 5.40
C ASN A 293 -10.00 2.11 6.49
N ILE A 294 -8.83 1.69 6.97
CA ILE A 294 -8.11 2.32 8.10
C ILE A 294 -6.63 2.54 7.77
N CYS A 295 -5.79 1.56 8.09
CA CYS A 295 -4.33 1.64 8.02
C CYS A 295 -3.85 1.68 6.58
N ILE A 296 -4.53 0.94 5.71
CA ILE A 296 -4.27 1.00 4.27
C ILE A 296 -4.76 2.34 3.71
N ALA A 297 -5.95 2.81 4.08
CA ALA A 297 -6.52 4.05 3.52
C ALA A 297 -5.79 5.34 3.93
N VAL A 298 -5.73 5.66 5.23
CA VAL A 298 -5.37 7.02 5.71
C VAL A 298 -4.58 7.10 7.02
N SER A 299 -4.70 6.12 7.92
CA SER A 299 -4.29 6.33 9.33
C SER A 299 -2.79 6.22 9.60
N ARG A 300 -2.01 5.80 8.60
CA ARG A 300 -0.56 5.69 8.64
C ARG A 300 0.04 6.77 7.74
N THR A 301 1.22 7.30 8.06
CA THR A 301 1.95 8.21 7.17
C THR A 301 2.28 7.56 5.82
N TYR A 302 2.39 6.23 5.84
CA TYR A 302 2.60 5.34 4.70
C TYR A 302 1.30 4.70 4.18
N SER A 303 0.12 5.25 4.51
CA SER A 303 -1.13 4.77 3.90
C SER A 303 -1.15 5.05 2.40
N LEU A 304 -1.93 4.24 1.68
CA LEU A 304 -2.12 4.26 0.24
C LEU A 304 -2.41 5.65 -0.30
N LEU A 305 -3.40 6.36 0.27
CA LEU A 305 -3.76 7.70 -0.22
C LEU A 305 -2.62 8.70 0.00
N ARG A 306 -1.93 8.63 1.15
CA ARG A 306 -0.84 9.55 1.48
C ARG A 306 0.39 9.32 0.60
N LEU A 307 0.74 8.07 0.30
CA LEU A 307 1.81 7.76 -0.63
C LEU A 307 1.44 8.12 -2.07
N ALA A 308 0.19 7.90 -2.48
CA ALA A 308 -0.29 8.35 -3.79
C ALA A 308 -0.22 9.88 -3.96
N ASP A 309 -0.58 10.66 -2.92
CA ASP A 309 -0.53 12.13 -2.93
C ASP A 309 0.88 12.70 -3.06
N VAL A 310 1.91 11.94 -2.67
CA VAL A 310 3.31 12.33 -2.90
C VAL A 310 3.91 11.76 -4.19
N GLY A 311 3.10 11.09 -5.02
CA GLY A 311 3.48 10.60 -6.35
C GLY A 311 4.10 9.20 -6.35
N VAL A 312 3.90 8.41 -5.30
CA VAL A 312 4.20 6.97 -5.33
C VAL A 312 3.06 6.24 -6.01
N GLU A 313 3.35 5.39 -7.00
CA GLU A 313 2.32 4.58 -7.63
C GLU A 313 1.75 3.55 -6.64
N THR A 314 0.45 3.29 -6.75
CA THR A 314 -0.23 2.39 -5.81
C THR A 314 -1.08 1.38 -6.56
N ALA A 315 -0.97 0.13 -6.13
CA ALA A 315 -1.91 -0.92 -6.42
C ALA A 315 -2.47 -1.48 -5.11
N ILE A 316 -3.65 -2.08 -5.12
CA ILE A 316 -4.22 -2.77 -3.97
C ILE A 316 -4.62 -4.18 -4.37
N MET A 317 -4.08 -5.17 -3.64
CA MET A 317 -4.42 -6.58 -3.82
C MET A 317 -5.63 -6.92 -2.94
N LEU A 318 -6.81 -6.71 -3.50
CA LEU A 318 -8.02 -6.51 -2.69
C LEU A 318 -8.43 -7.76 -1.89
N ASP A 319 -8.28 -8.94 -2.50
CA ASP A 319 -8.52 -10.22 -1.85
C ASP A 319 -7.47 -10.56 -0.78
N MET A 320 -6.35 -9.86 -0.74
CA MET A 320 -5.33 -9.93 0.31
C MET A 320 -5.43 -8.76 1.29
N THR A 321 -6.63 -8.20 1.43
CA THR A 321 -6.95 -7.20 2.45
C THR A 321 -8.23 -7.54 3.20
N ASP A 322 -8.43 -6.89 4.35
CA ASP A 322 -9.64 -7.01 5.13
C ASP A 322 -10.10 -5.66 5.65
N SER A 323 -11.41 -5.43 5.70
CA SER A 323 -12.00 -4.19 6.20
C SER A 323 -12.63 -4.40 7.56
N LEU A 324 -12.69 -3.34 8.36
CA LEU A 324 -13.26 -3.38 9.68
C LEU A 324 -14.71 -2.82 9.65
N ILE A 325 -15.68 -3.58 10.16
CA ILE A 325 -17.11 -3.18 10.25
C ILE A 325 -17.61 -3.21 11.69
N SER A 326 -18.49 -2.29 12.05
CA SER A 326 -19.10 -2.18 13.39
C SER A 326 -20.61 -1.99 13.30
N LYS A 327 -21.28 -1.92 14.46
CA LYS A 327 -22.70 -1.54 14.53
C LYS A 327 -22.99 -0.12 14.00
N ARG A 328 -21.98 0.74 13.94
CA ARG A 328 -22.10 2.10 13.38
C ARG A 328 -21.82 2.16 11.90
N THR A 329 -21.38 1.08 11.26
CA THR A 329 -21.13 1.06 9.81
C THR A 329 -22.44 1.35 9.07
N ASP A 330 -22.35 2.17 8.02
CA ASP A 330 -23.50 2.60 7.24
C ASP A 330 -24.33 1.39 6.77
N SER A 331 -25.65 1.46 6.88
CA SER A 331 -26.56 0.32 6.69
C SER A 331 -26.55 -0.31 5.29
N HIS A 332 -26.01 0.39 4.28
CA HIS A 332 -25.86 -0.15 2.93
C HIS A 332 -24.63 -1.06 2.76
N ILE A 333 -23.71 -1.05 3.74
CA ILE A 333 -22.56 -1.95 3.78
C ILE A 333 -23.05 -3.32 4.25
N ARG A 334 -22.77 -4.35 3.45
CA ARG A 334 -23.29 -5.70 3.65
C ARG A 334 -22.39 -6.52 4.56
N ASP A 335 -21.09 -6.44 4.28
CA ASP A 335 -20.04 -7.17 4.97
C ASP A 335 -18.68 -6.47 4.75
N ARG A 336 -17.62 -7.07 5.29
CA ARG A 336 -16.24 -6.57 5.22
C ARG A 336 -15.71 -6.55 3.79
N LYS A 337 -16.06 -7.55 2.98
CA LYS A 337 -15.63 -7.64 1.58
C LYS A 337 -16.28 -6.56 0.74
N HIS A 338 -17.59 -6.36 0.89
CA HIS A 338 -18.31 -5.27 0.23
C HIS A 338 -17.71 -3.90 0.60
N LEU A 339 -17.31 -3.70 1.86
CA LEU A 339 -16.61 -2.47 2.24
C LEU A 339 -15.24 -2.34 1.57
N ALA A 340 -14.46 -3.42 1.49
CA ALA A 340 -13.18 -3.44 0.80
C ALA A 340 -13.36 -3.10 -0.69
N ASP A 341 -14.33 -3.72 -1.37
CA ASP A 341 -14.67 -3.48 -2.79
C ASP A 341 -14.98 -1.99 -3.04
N LEU A 342 -15.79 -1.36 -2.18
CA LEU A 342 -16.08 0.07 -2.27
C LEU A 342 -14.85 0.97 -2.06
N TYR A 343 -13.93 0.58 -1.18
CA TYR A 343 -12.65 1.29 -1.01
C TYR A 343 -11.71 1.09 -2.21
N GLY A 344 -11.67 -0.10 -2.80
CA GLY A 344 -10.94 -0.35 -4.04
C GLY A 344 -11.39 0.57 -5.17
N GLU A 345 -12.71 0.67 -5.38
CA GLU A 345 -13.28 1.64 -6.33
C GLU A 345 -12.94 3.09 -5.98
N TYR A 346 -13.02 3.44 -4.70
CA TYR A 346 -12.71 4.79 -4.24
C TYR A 346 -11.24 5.14 -4.48
N PHE A 347 -10.31 4.25 -4.17
CA PHE A 347 -8.87 4.46 -4.42
C PHE A 347 -8.60 4.63 -5.91
N HIS A 348 -9.18 3.77 -6.74
CA HIS A 348 -9.07 3.89 -8.19
C HIS A 348 -9.58 5.24 -8.69
N LYS A 349 -10.80 5.64 -8.31
CA LYS A 349 -11.41 6.91 -8.74
C LYS A 349 -10.69 8.15 -8.20
N THR A 350 -10.11 8.06 -7.00
CA THR A 350 -9.55 9.23 -6.30
C THR A 350 -8.07 9.47 -6.63
N VAL A 351 -7.28 8.41 -6.70
CA VAL A 351 -5.82 8.51 -6.87
C VAL A 351 -5.26 7.60 -7.96
N GLY A 352 -6.12 6.97 -8.77
CA GLY A 352 -5.69 6.13 -9.89
C GLY A 352 -5.09 4.79 -9.48
N THR A 353 -5.35 4.31 -8.26
CA THR A 353 -4.84 3.01 -7.79
C THR A 353 -5.29 1.87 -8.71
N THR A 354 -4.37 0.99 -9.06
CA THR A 354 -4.69 -0.27 -9.74
C THR A 354 -5.30 -1.26 -8.75
N VAL A 355 -6.49 -1.77 -9.05
CA VAL A 355 -7.10 -2.86 -8.26
C VAL A 355 -6.70 -4.18 -8.91
N VAL A 356 -6.13 -5.08 -8.11
CA VAL A 356 -5.63 -6.38 -8.55
C VAL A 356 -6.02 -7.45 -7.53
N HIS A 357 -5.99 -8.71 -7.92
CA HIS A 357 -6.16 -9.86 -7.03
C HIS A 357 -4.91 -10.74 -7.04
N SER A 358 -4.74 -11.55 -6.01
CA SER A 358 -3.59 -12.44 -5.90
C SER A 358 -3.47 -13.42 -7.08
N PHE A 359 -4.60 -13.95 -7.58
CA PHE A 359 -4.66 -14.81 -8.76
C PHE A 359 -4.35 -14.10 -10.09
N ASP A 360 -4.41 -12.76 -10.14
CA ASP A 360 -4.00 -12.00 -11.33
C ASP A 360 -2.46 -11.97 -11.48
N LEU A 361 -1.73 -12.04 -10.36
CA LEU A 361 -0.26 -12.06 -10.36
C LEU A 361 0.30 -13.48 -10.32
N ILE A 362 -0.40 -14.39 -9.65
CA ILE A 362 -0.06 -15.81 -9.56
C ILE A 362 -1.28 -16.63 -10.01
N PRO A 363 -1.47 -16.85 -11.32
CA PRO A 363 -2.55 -17.69 -11.85
C PRO A 363 -2.70 -19.02 -11.10
N GLY A 364 -3.93 -19.33 -10.71
CA GLY A 364 -4.26 -20.53 -9.92
C GLY A 364 -4.11 -20.36 -8.41
N PHE A 365 -3.63 -19.20 -7.92
CA PHE A 365 -3.68 -18.85 -6.51
C PHE A 365 -5.08 -18.38 -6.10
N ASP A 366 -6.04 -19.31 -6.13
CA ASP A 366 -7.43 -19.08 -5.71
C ASP A 366 -7.77 -19.96 -4.50
N GLU A 367 -7.00 -19.78 -3.42
CA GLU A 367 -7.20 -20.54 -2.19
C GLU A 367 -7.99 -19.69 -1.20
N GLU A 368 -9.26 -20.01 -1.02
CA GLU A 368 -10.04 -19.56 0.13
C GLU A 368 -9.59 -20.35 1.37
N TYR A 369 -8.88 -19.68 2.28
CA TYR A 369 -8.56 -20.24 3.58
C TYR A 369 -9.52 -19.73 4.66
N THR A 370 -10.02 -20.65 5.47
CA THR A 370 -10.67 -20.36 6.73
C THR A 370 -9.62 -20.24 7.85
N ALA A 371 -9.95 -19.54 8.93
CA ALA A 371 -9.08 -19.46 10.11
C ALA A 371 -8.68 -20.85 10.66
N ASN A 372 -9.51 -21.88 10.43
CA ASN A 372 -9.23 -23.24 10.87
C ASN A 372 -8.10 -23.89 10.08
N ASP A 373 -7.87 -23.45 8.84
CA ASP A 373 -6.79 -23.95 7.98
C ASP A 373 -5.41 -23.39 8.41
N CYS A 374 -5.39 -22.39 9.30
CA CYS A 374 -4.19 -21.77 9.87
C CYS A 374 -3.80 -22.21 11.27
N LEU A 375 -4.71 -22.84 12.02
CA LEU A 375 -4.41 -23.16 13.41
C LEU A 375 -3.30 -24.20 13.44
N PRO A 376 -2.17 -23.94 14.13
CA PRO A 376 -1.33 -25.04 14.54
C PRO A 376 -2.17 -25.87 15.52
N TYR A 377 -2.34 -27.15 15.23
CA TYR A 377 -2.96 -28.12 16.14
C TYR A 377 -2.44 -27.98 17.58
#